data_AF-A0A967JUB0-F1
#
_entry.id   AF-A0A967JUB0-F1
#
_cell.length_a   1.000
_cell.length_b   1.000
_cell.length_c   1.000
_cell.angle_alpha   90.00
_cell.angle_beta   90.00
_cell.angle_gamma   90.00
#
_symmetry.space_group_name_H-M   'P 1'
#
loop_
_entity.id
_entity.type
_entity.pdbx_description
1 polymer ?
#
loop_
_entity_poly.entity_id
_entity_poly.type
_entity_poly.pdbx_seq_one_letter_code
_entity_poly.pdbx_strand_id
1 'polypeptide(L)'
;RAFADEVGGTTGDLAAAAGCDVVCAATPVRTPILRREWIRPGTHINAMGADAHGKQELETQVLLDATVVLDDWDQACSSGEVNVPLESGDLTRDGIHGPLG
;
A
#
# COMPACT_ATOMS: atom_id res chain seq x y z
N ARG A 1 14.10 3.97 16.13
CA ARG A 1 14.10 3.33 17.46
C ARG A 1 13.46 4.23 18.50
N ALA A 2 13.91 5.49 18.67
CA ALA A 2 13.30 6.46 19.59
C ALA A 2 11.75 6.48 19.63
N PHE A 3 11.09 6.59 18.47
CA PHE A 3 9.62 6.55 18.41
C PHE A 3 9.02 5.21 18.89
N ALA A 4 9.62 4.08 18.49
CA ALA A 4 9.16 2.77 18.94
C ALA A 4 9.31 2.63 20.47
N ASP A 5 10.42 3.10 21.04
CA ASP A 5 10.65 3.05 22.48
C ASP A 5 9.64 3.93 23.24
N GLU A 6 9.29 5.11 22.70
CA GLU A 6 8.30 6.03 23.27
C GLU A 6 6.89 5.43 23.34
N VAL A 7 6.47 4.70 22.30
CA VAL A 7 5.13 4.12 22.20
C VAL A 7 5.04 2.68 22.70
N GLY A 8 6.12 2.11 23.22
CA GLY A 8 6.19 0.70 23.63
C GLY A 8 6.14 -0.29 22.46
N GLY A 9 6.53 0.15 21.27
CA GLY A 9 6.60 -0.66 20.05
C GLY A 9 7.95 -1.36 19.87
N THR A 10 8.02 -2.18 18.83
CA THR A 10 9.25 -2.91 18.45
C THR A 10 9.64 -2.56 17.02
N THR A 11 10.94 -2.42 16.76
CA THR A 11 11.46 -2.31 15.39
C THR A 11 11.75 -3.68 14.81
N GLY A 12 11.39 -3.92 13.55
CA GLY A 12 11.69 -5.15 12.82
C GLY A 12 12.10 -4.87 11.37
N ASP A 13 12.17 -5.92 10.57
CA ASP A 13 12.32 -5.84 9.12
C ASP A 13 10.96 -5.73 8.40
N LEU A 14 11.00 -5.55 7.08
CA LEU A 14 9.79 -5.38 6.26
C LEU A 14 8.90 -6.63 6.27
N ALA A 15 9.48 -7.83 6.23
CA ALA A 15 8.72 -9.07 6.21
C ALA A 15 7.97 -9.30 7.54
N ALA A 16 8.62 -9.00 8.67
CA ALA A 16 7.99 -9.06 9.98
C ALA A 16 6.84 -8.05 10.10
N ALA A 17 7.02 -6.81 9.61
CA ALA A 17 5.98 -5.80 9.62
C ALA A 17 4.80 -6.15 8.69
N ALA A 18 5.09 -6.68 7.49
CA ALA A 18 4.10 -7.10 6.50
C ALA A 18 3.23 -8.28 6.96
N GLY A 19 3.73 -9.08 7.91
CA GLY A 19 3.01 -10.22 8.48
C GLY A 19 1.95 -9.87 9.54
N CYS A 20 1.72 -8.58 9.82
CA CYS A 20 0.69 -8.11 10.75
C CYS A 20 -0.73 -8.21 10.16
N ASP A 21 -1.75 -8.21 11.02
CA ASP A 21 -3.16 -8.15 10.59
C ASP A 21 -3.51 -6.78 9.99
N VAL A 22 -2.86 -5.71 10.48
CA VAL A 22 -2.95 -4.36 9.94
C VAL A 22 -1.55 -3.85 9.65
N VAL A 23 -1.33 -3.37 8.43
CA VAL A 23 -0.06 -2.81 7.96
C VAL A 23 -0.28 -1.36 7.56
N CYS A 24 0.55 -0.46 8.06
CA CYS A 24 0.57 0.94 7.61
C CYS A 24 1.88 1.19 6.87
N ALA A 25 1.77 1.44 5.57
CA ALA A 25 2.87 1.85 4.72
C ALA A 25 2.80 3.38 4.55
N ALA A 26 3.91 4.05 4.84
CA ALA A 26 4.01 5.51 4.86
C ALA A 26 5.41 5.96 4.41
N THR A 27 5.89 5.35 3.33
CA THR A 27 7.23 5.53 2.77
C THR A 27 7.15 6.19 1.39
N PRO A 28 7.98 7.22 1.11
CA PRO A 28 7.90 7.98 -0.15
C PRO A 28 8.68 7.31 -1.30
N VAL A 29 8.57 5.99 -1.43
CA VAL A 29 9.37 5.18 -2.38
C VAL A 29 8.74 5.11 -3.77
N ARG A 30 9.56 4.81 -4.78
CA ARG A 30 9.14 4.59 -6.17
C ARG A 30 9.21 3.13 -6.61
N THR A 31 9.98 2.33 -5.89
CA THR A 31 10.07 0.90 -6.10
C THR A 31 9.35 0.22 -4.96
N PRO A 32 8.43 -0.72 -5.25
CA PRO A 32 7.72 -1.47 -4.22
C PRO A 32 8.66 -2.08 -3.18
N ILE A 33 8.29 -1.95 -1.91
CA ILE A 33 9.01 -2.54 -0.77
C ILE A 33 8.17 -3.59 -0.05
N LEU A 34 6.84 -3.53 -0.14
CA LEU A 34 5.95 -4.55 0.41
C LEU A 34 5.64 -5.60 -0.65
N ARG A 35 6.15 -6.80 -0.41
CA ARG A 35 6.02 -7.91 -1.34
C ARG A 35 4.80 -8.75 -1.09
N ARG A 36 4.22 -9.28 -2.16
CA ARG A 36 3.02 -10.10 -2.08
C ARG A 36 3.22 -11.34 -1.22
N GLU A 37 4.39 -12.00 -1.27
CA GLU A 37 4.64 -13.22 -0.51
C GLU A 37 4.67 -13.02 1.01
N TRP A 38 4.76 -11.78 1.51
CA TRP A 38 4.76 -11.50 2.95
C TRP A 38 3.36 -11.23 3.51
N ILE A 39 2.39 -10.92 2.65
CA ILE A 39 1.03 -10.55 3.04
C ILE A 39 0.17 -11.80 3.23
N ARG A 40 -0.49 -11.89 4.39
CA ARG A 40 -1.40 -12.98 4.74
C ARG A 40 -2.83 -12.68 4.26
N PRO A 41 -3.64 -13.71 3.94
CA PRO A 41 -5.07 -13.51 3.72
C PRO A 41 -5.73 -12.85 4.95
N GLY A 42 -6.53 -11.81 4.71
CA GLY A 42 -7.21 -11.06 5.76
C GLY A 42 -6.45 -9.84 6.30
N THR A 43 -5.20 -9.60 5.86
CA THR A 43 -4.46 -8.39 6.21
C THR A 43 -5.12 -7.14 5.62
N HIS A 44 -5.29 -6.10 6.43
CA HIS A 44 -5.68 -4.76 5.99
C HIS A 44 -4.44 -3.88 5.84
N ILE A 45 -4.32 -3.17 4.71
CA ILE A 45 -3.17 -2.32 4.40
C ILE A 45 -3.65 -0.89 4.20
N ASN A 46 -3.07 0.05 4.97
CA ASN A 46 -3.14 1.47 4.71
C ASN A 46 -1.89 1.89 3.93
N ALA A 47 -2.03 2.17 2.62
CA ALA A 47 -0.95 2.65 1.77
C ALA A 47 -1.04 4.17 1.61
N MET A 48 -0.26 4.90 2.40
CA MET A 48 -0.34 6.36 2.52
C MET A 48 0.89 7.09 1.97
N GLY A 49 1.97 6.37 1.64
CA GLY A 49 3.25 6.96 1.27
C GLY A 49 3.34 7.40 -0.19
N ALA A 50 2.54 6.83 -1.08
CA ALA A 50 2.42 7.29 -2.47
C ALA A 50 1.60 8.59 -2.52
N ASP A 51 2.30 9.71 -2.75
CA ASP A 51 1.74 11.07 -2.81
C ASP A 51 2.17 11.83 -4.08
N ALA A 52 2.80 11.15 -5.05
CA ALA A 52 3.27 11.73 -6.30
C ALA A 52 3.33 10.67 -7.41
N HIS A 53 3.14 11.11 -8.66
CA HIS A 53 3.22 10.23 -9.83
C HIS A 53 4.48 9.37 -9.83
N GLY A 54 4.32 8.07 -10.10
CA GLY A 54 5.38 7.08 -10.12
C GLY A 54 5.88 6.64 -8.74
N LYS A 55 5.20 7.02 -7.63
CA LYS A 55 5.45 6.44 -6.31
C LYS A 55 4.54 5.24 -6.08
N GLN A 56 5.07 4.20 -5.45
CA GLN A 56 4.37 2.94 -5.19
C GLN A 56 5.12 2.18 -4.09
N GLU A 57 4.41 1.79 -3.03
CA GLU A 57 4.96 1.05 -1.89
C GLU A 57 4.73 -0.46 -2.00
N LEU A 58 3.62 -0.88 -2.61
CA LEU A 58 3.15 -2.26 -2.69
C LEU A 58 3.49 -2.87 -4.03
N GLU A 59 3.89 -4.14 -4.08
CA GLU A 59 3.93 -4.85 -5.36
C GLU A 59 2.53 -4.85 -5.98
N THR A 60 2.44 -4.66 -7.30
CA THR A 60 1.15 -4.60 -8.01
C THR A 60 0.25 -5.80 -7.70
N GLN A 61 0.84 -7.00 -7.54
CA GLN A 61 0.08 -8.21 -7.19
C GLN A 61 -0.65 -8.10 -5.83
N VAL A 62 -0.17 -7.28 -4.90
CA VAL A 62 -0.89 -7.00 -3.64
C VAL A 62 -2.23 -6.33 -3.93
N LEU A 63 -2.26 -5.35 -4.85
CA LEU A 63 -3.47 -4.65 -5.23
C LEU A 63 -4.42 -5.57 -6.02
N LEU A 64 -3.89 -6.41 -6.91
CA LEU A 64 -4.68 -7.36 -7.71
C LEU A 64 -5.36 -8.45 -6.86
N ASP A 65 -4.76 -8.81 -5.72
CA ASP A 65 -5.30 -9.81 -4.79
C ASP A 65 -6.20 -9.19 -3.70
N ALA A 66 -6.30 -7.86 -3.64
CA ALA A 66 -6.98 -7.13 -2.58
C ALA A 66 -8.33 -6.54 -3.04
N THR A 67 -9.18 -6.22 -2.07
CA THR A 67 -10.24 -5.24 -2.29
C THR A 67 -9.64 -3.85 -2.15
N VAL A 68 -9.52 -3.13 -3.26
CA VAL A 68 -8.92 -1.79 -3.29
C VAL A 68 -9.97 -0.73 -3.03
N VAL A 69 -9.79 0.03 -1.95
CA VAL A 69 -10.62 1.20 -1.59
C VAL A 69 -9.76 2.44 -1.65
N LEU A 70 -10.27 3.49 -2.30
CA LEU A 70 -9.57 4.76 -2.48
C LEU A 70 -10.07 5.80 -1.48
N ASP A 71 -9.27 6.80 -1.17
CA ASP A 71 -9.72 8.00 -0.47
C ASP A 71 -10.44 8.97 -1.43
N ASP A 72 -9.83 9.26 -2.58
CA ASP A 72 -10.36 10.07 -3.66
C ASP A 72 -9.94 9.49 -5.03
N TRP A 73 -10.85 9.53 -6.01
CA TRP A 73 -10.58 8.93 -7.32
C TRP A 73 -9.47 9.66 -8.07
N ASP A 74 -9.57 10.98 -8.19
CA ASP A 74 -8.66 11.77 -9.02
C ASP A 74 -7.26 11.76 -8.40
N GLN A 75 -7.19 11.94 -7.08
CA GLN A 75 -5.92 11.92 -6.36
C GLN A 75 -5.27 10.54 -6.38
N ALA A 76 -6.02 9.48 -6.08
CA ALA A 76 -5.43 8.14 -6.03
C ALA A 76 -4.95 7.67 -7.41
N CYS A 77 -5.70 7.98 -8.47
CA CYS A 77 -5.31 7.62 -9.84
C CYS A 77 -4.11 8.43 -10.34
N SER A 78 -3.94 9.69 -9.91
CA SER A 78 -2.84 10.53 -10.37
C SER A 78 -1.54 10.35 -9.59
N SER A 79 -1.62 10.07 -8.28
CA SER A 79 -0.45 10.12 -7.40
C SER A 79 -0.47 9.16 -6.21
N GLY A 80 -1.62 8.51 -5.93
CA GLY A 80 -1.77 7.55 -4.85
C GLY A 80 -1.33 6.13 -5.24
N GLU A 81 -1.47 5.15 -4.35
CA GLU A 81 -0.87 3.81 -4.52
C GLU A 81 -1.24 3.09 -5.84
N VAL A 82 -2.40 3.39 -6.41
CA VAL A 82 -2.88 2.78 -7.66
C VAL A 82 -2.35 3.45 -8.95
N ASN A 83 -1.66 4.59 -8.87
CA ASN A 83 -1.25 5.37 -10.05
C ASN A 83 -0.43 4.56 -11.06
N VAL A 84 0.65 3.91 -10.60
CA VAL A 84 1.56 3.14 -11.46
C VAL A 84 0.88 1.93 -12.11
N PRO A 85 0.18 1.05 -11.37
CA PRO A 85 -0.45 -0.10 -11.99
C PRO A 85 -1.65 0.26 -12.89
N LEU A 86 -2.31 1.41 -12.66
CA LEU A 86 -3.29 1.94 -13.62
C LEU A 86 -2.61 2.45 -14.89
N GLU A 87 -1.47 3.15 -14.78
CA GLU A 87 -0.69 3.64 -15.92
C GLU A 87 -0.12 2.49 -16.77
N SER A 88 0.36 1.41 -16.14
CA SER A 88 0.87 0.23 -16.84
C SER A 88 -0.23 -0.65 -17.45
N GLY A 89 -1.47 -0.48 -16.99
CA GLY A 89 -2.62 -1.30 -17.37
C GLY A 89 -2.72 -2.65 -16.65
N ASP A 90 -1.87 -2.89 -15.65
CA ASP A 90 -1.93 -4.11 -14.82
C ASP A 90 -3.15 -4.11 -13.90
N LEU A 91 -3.51 -2.93 -13.35
CA LEU A 91 -4.76 -2.69 -12.64
C LEU A 91 -5.69 -1.89 -13.55
N THR A 92 -6.97 -2.23 -13.51
CA THR A 92 -8.01 -1.48 -14.22
C THR A 92 -9.03 -0.93 -13.22
N ARG A 93 -9.86 0.01 -13.66
CA ARG A 93 -10.92 0.58 -12.82
C ARG A 93 -11.84 -0.49 -12.23
N ASP A 94 -12.10 -1.58 -12.94
CA ASP A 94 -12.96 -2.68 -12.47
C ASP A 94 -12.31 -3.47 -11.31
N GLY A 95 -10.99 -3.37 -11.15
CA GLY A 95 -10.25 -3.91 -10.00
C GLY A 95 -10.32 -3.03 -8.75
N ILE A 96 -10.97 -1.87 -8.82
CA ILE A 96 -11.13 -0.94 -7.70
C ILE A 96 -12.57 -1.01 -7.20
N HIS A 97 -12.74 -1.29 -5.91
CA HIS A 97 -14.06 -1.41 -5.30
C HIS A 97 -14.82 -0.08 -5.30
N GLY A 98 -14.13 1.00 -4.95
CA GLY A 98 -14.71 2.32 -4.87
C GLY A 98 -13.96 3.25 -3.93
N PRO A 99 -14.45 4.49 -3.77
CA PRO A 99 -13.93 5.42 -2.78
C PRO A 99 -14.47 5.08 -1.38
N LEU A 100 -13.82 5.63 -0.36
CA LEU A 100 -14.27 5.59 1.02
C LEU A 100 -15.39 6.63 1.21
N GLY A 101 -16.65 6.21 1.11
CA GLY A 101 -17.84 7.06 1.28
C GLY A 101 -18.87 6.86 0.19
#